data_AF-A0AAD4S0A1-F1
#
_entry.id   AF-A0AAD4S0A1-F1
#
_cell.length_a   1.000
_cell.length_b   1.000
_cell.length_c   1.000
_cell.angle_alpha   90.00
_cell.angle_beta   90.00
_cell.angle_gamma   90.00
#
_symmetry.space_group_name_H-M   'P 1'
#
loop_
_entity.id
_entity.type
_entity.pdbx_description
1 polymer ?
#
loop_
_entity_poly.entity_id
_entity_poly.type
_entity_poly.pdbx_seq_one_letter_code
_entity_poly.pdbx_strand_id
1 'polypeptide(L)'
;MSCSICKSRTVNITNRIVRDFGLYSQYTQVCGGVVVYNNFIKNEQHGKSISYAADTNWGGKWVEAMEAREVKEAFHSELADAFRKGIHSDVQVKPSSGPYIRAHRVLLATRSEILKNMLESDWCKAAPEDSISLPDFSHEELDTFLEFLCFGDLPTEKFQKHCITLLTAADKYDIGDLQKFSEQQLIKQLNSSNALKILEISDVVSNETIKLAALKLIVQQHKEIVLAPSFNVFAKKNPHLATEVARAALTYPTEKKI
;
A
#
# COMPACT_ATOMS: atom_id res chain seq x y z
N MET A 1 -42.47 -24.74 -13.37
CA MET A 1 -43.16 -23.45 -13.15
C MET A 1 -43.66 -22.92 -14.50
N SER A 2 -44.81 -22.28 -14.53
CA SER A 2 -45.39 -21.68 -15.75
C SER A 2 -44.52 -20.53 -16.24
N CYS A 3 -44.27 -20.43 -17.55
CA CYS A 3 -43.52 -19.32 -18.14
C CYS A 3 -44.22 -17.99 -17.81
N SER A 4 -43.52 -17.05 -17.17
CA SER A 4 -44.04 -15.72 -16.81
C SER A 4 -44.38 -14.84 -18.02
N ILE A 5 -43.87 -15.19 -19.21
CA ILE A 5 -44.08 -14.44 -20.45
C ILE A 5 -45.29 -14.96 -21.24
N CYS A 6 -45.37 -16.28 -21.49
CA CYS A 6 -46.38 -16.85 -22.39
C CYS A 6 -47.47 -17.68 -21.68
N LYS A 7 -47.37 -17.88 -20.35
CA LYS A 7 -48.33 -18.53 -19.43
C LYS A 7 -48.92 -19.90 -19.81
N SER A 8 -48.53 -20.52 -20.92
CA SER A 8 -49.31 -21.63 -21.52
C SER A 8 -48.56 -22.95 -21.73
N ARG A 9 -47.23 -23.06 -21.55
CA ARG A 9 -46.52 -24.37 -21.62
C ARG A 9 -45.34 -24.51 -20.65
N THR A 10 -45.07 -25.76 -20.28
CA THR A 10 -44.07 -26.23 -19.30
C THR A 10 -42.64 -26.12 -19.86
N VAL A 11 -41.72 -25.60 -19.04
CA VAL A 11 -40.30 -25.38 -19.38
C VAL A 11 -39.49 -26.66 -19.11
N ASN A 12 -38.63 -27.06 -20.05
CA ASN A 12 -37.60 -28.08 -19.80
C ASN A 12 -36.35 -27.41 -19.22
N ILE A 13 -35.91 -27.90 -18.06
CA ILE A 13 -34.72 -27.42 -17.35
C ILE A 13 -33.60 -28.42 -17.64
N THR A 14 -32.54 -27.98 -18.32
CA THR A 14 -31.32 -28.78 -18.47
C THR A 14 -30.19 -28.08 -17.72
N ASN A 15 -29.78 -28.66 -16.59
CA ASN A 15 -28.56 -28.25 -15.89
C ASN A 15 -27.35 -28.68 -16.72
N ARG A 16 -26.49 -27.73 -17.11
CA ARG A 16 -25.16 -28.06 -17.61
C ARG A 16 -24.14 -27.55 -16.60
N ILE A 17 -23.52 -28.48 -15.87
CA ILE A 17 -22.46 -28.18 -14.91
C ILE A 17 -21.14 -28.11 -15.68
N VAL A 18 -20.45 -26.98 -15.62
CA VAL A 18 -19.02 -26.88 -15.97
C VAL A 18 -18.31 -26.14 -14.84
N ARG A 19 -17.27 -26.80 -14.31
CA ARG A 19 -16.37 -26.38 -13.22
C ARG A 19 -15.38 -25.32 -13.75
N ASP A 20 -14.80 -24.35 -13.05
CA ASP A 20 -14.52 -24.12 -11.62
C ASP A 20 -14.59 -22.59 -11.31
N PHE A 21 -14.82 -22.27 -10.03
CA PHE A 21 -14.93 -20.94 -9.39
C PHE A 21 -16.29 -20.22 -9.49
N GLY A 22 -17.19 -20.63 -8.59
CA GLY A 22 -18.46 -19.97 -8.27
C GLY A 22 -19.65 -20.85 -8.64
N LEU A 23 -20.56 -21.12 -7.69
CA LEU A 23 -21.82 -21.82 -7.98
C LEU A 23 -22.73 -20.92 -8.84
N TYR A 24 -22.45 -20.89 -10.14
CA TYR A 24 -23.31 -20.29 -11.15
C TYR A 24 -24.36 -21.32 -11.57
N SER A 25 -25.62 -21.04 -11.25
CA SER A 25 -26.73 -21.74 -11.89
C SER A 25 -27.17 -20.93 -13.10
N GLN A 26 -26.88 -21.44 -14.30
CA GLN A 26 -27.36 -20.87 -15.55
C GLN A 26 -28.58 -21.67 -16.00
N TYR A 27 -29.72 -21.01 -16.09
CA TYR A 27 -30.94 -21.62 -16.63
C TYR A 27 -31.28 -20.99 -17.96
N THR A 28 -31.50 -21.82 -18.97
CA THR A 28 -32.01 -21.43 -20.28
C THR A 28 -33.52 -21.61 -20.31
N GLN A 29 -34.24 -20.53 -20.57
CA GLN A 29 -35.67 -20.56 -20.84
C GLN A 29 -35.90 -20.25 -22.31
N VAL A 30 -36.65 -21.12 -23.00
CA VAL A 30 -37.01 -20.93 -24.41
C VAL A 30 -38.53 -20.82 -24.51
N CYS A 31 -39.03 -19.66 -24.95
CA CYS A 31 -40.43 -19.50 -25.40
C CYS A 31 -40.43 -18.78 -26.76
N GLY A 32 -41.09 -19.38 -27.76
CA GLY A 32 -41.26 -18.77 -29.09
C GLY A 32 -40.00 -18.60 -29.93
N GLY A 33 -38.93 -19.36 -29.68
CA GLY A 33 -37.66 -19.26 -30.42
C GLY A 33 -36.66 -18.23 -29.85
N VAL A 34 -37.03 -17.51 -28.79
CA VAL A 34 -36.12 -16.60 -28.08
C VAL A 34 -35.51 -17.34 -26.89
N VAL A 35 -34.18 -17.33 -26.81
CA VAL A 35 -33.41 -17.90 -25.69
C VAL A 35 -33.09 -16.79 -24.70
N VAL A 36 -33.56 -16.94 -23.46
CA VAL A 36 -33.23 -16.00 -22.36
C VAL A 36 -32.30 -16.71 -21.38
N TYR A 37 -31.16 -16.08 -21.11
CA TYR A 37 -30.16 -16.54 -20.14
C TYR A 37 -30.32 -15.75 -18.84
N ASN A 38 -30.70 -16.45 -17.76
CA ASN A 38 -30.76 -15.85 -16.44
C ASN A 38 -29.60 -16.38 -15.58
N ASN A 39 -28.74 -15.47 -15.12
CA ASN A 39 -27.66 -15.77 -14.18
C ASN A 39 -28.06 -15.31 -12.78
N PHE A 40 -28.06 -16.22 -11.81
CA PHE A 40 -28.31 -15.90 -10.40
C PHE A 40 -27.01 -15.99 -9.60
N ILE A 41 -26.64 -14.90 -8.93
CA ILE A 41 -25.64 -14.90 -7.86
C ILE A 41 -26.38 -14.94 -6.53
N LYS A 42 -26.25 -16.01 -5.76
CA LYS A 42 -26.70 -16.02 -4.37
C LYS A 42 -25.68 -15.27 -3.51
N ASN A 43 -25.98 -14.02 -3.16
CA ASN A 43 -25.33 -13.37 -2.02
C ASN A 43 -26.13 -13.72 -0.76
N GLU A 44 -25.57 -14.59 0.07
CA GLU A 44 -26.06 -14.82 1.43
C GLU A 44 -25.70 -13.62 2.30
N GLN A 45 -26.57 -12.60 2.28
CA GLN A 45 -27.00 -11.79 3.44
C GLN A 45 -27.67 -10.50 2.92
N HIS A 46 -28.92 -10.32 3.34
CA HIS A 46 -29.85 -9.21 3.06
C HIS A 46 -30.60 -9.29 1.72
N GLY A 47 -31.86 -9.74 1.81
CA GLY A 47 -32.81 -9.91 0.72
C GLY A 47 -33.29 -8.61 0.08
N LYS A 48 -32.48 -8.02 -0.79
CA LYS A 48 -32.93 -7.11 -1.84
C LYS A 48 -32.38 -7.58 -3.19
N SER A 49 -33.25 -8.13 -4.03
CA SER A 49 -32.92 -8.42 -5.43
C SER A 49 -32.90 -7.11 -6.21
N ILE A 50 -31.71 -6.68 -6.64
CA ILE A 50 -31.55 -5.57 -7.59
C ILE A 50 -31.50 -6.18 -8.98
N SER A 51 -32.48 -5.88 -9.82
CA SER A 51 -32.47 -6.25 -11.24
C SER A 51 -31.91 -5.10 -12.06
N TYR A 52 -30.81 -5.33 -12.78
CA TYR A 52 -30.34 -4.42 -13.82
C TYR A 52 -30.85 -4.89 -15.19
N ALA A 53 -31.18 -3.94 -16.07
CA ALA A 53 -31.35 -4.24 -17.48
C ALA A 53 -30.00 -4.73 -18.03
N ALA A 54 -30.02 -5.75 -18.90
CA ALA A 54 -28.81 -6.22 -19.57
C ALA A 54 -28.34 -5.18 -20.59
N ASP A 55 -27.70 -4.10 -20.14
CA ASP A 55 -26.83 -3.28 -20.96
C ASP A 55 -25.44 -3.92 -21.00
N THR A 56 -25.19 -4.53 -22.14
CA THR A 56 -24.03 -5.35 -22.45
C THR A 56 -22.77 -4.50 -22.57
N ASN A 57 -22.09 -4.21 -21.45
CA ASN A 57 -20.63 -4.37 -21.36
C ASN A 57 -20.06 -4.14 -19.94
N TRP A 58 -20.68 -4.66 -18.87
CA TRP A 58 -20.05 -4.58 -17.54
C TRP A 58 -18.77 -5.42 -17.51
N GLY A 59 -18.80 -6.64 -18.06
CA GLY A 59 -17.62 -7.50 -18.17
C GLY A 59 -16.49 -6.88 -19.00
N GLY A 60 -16.79 -6.28 -20.17
CA GLY A 60 -15.76 -5.64 -20.98
C GLY A 60 -15.34 -4.26 -20.50
N LYS A 61 -16.15 -3.51 -19.73
CA LYS A 61 -15.65 -2.33 -18.99
C LYS A 61 -14.71 -2.72 -17.85
N TRP A 62 -14.93 -3.88 -17.23
CA TRP A 62 -14.04 -4.42 -16.21
C TRP A 62 -12.76 -4.99 -16.84
N VAL A 63 -12.87 -5.68 -17.97
CA VAL A 63 -11.71 -6.11 -18.77
C VAL A 63 -10.98 -4.89 -19.34
N GLU A 64 -11.63 -3.87 -19.88
CA GLU A 64 -10.99 -2.60 -20.30
C GLU A 64 -10.39 -1.84 -19.11
N ALA A 65 -10.99 -1.88 -17.91
CA ALA A 65 -10.40 -1.28 -16.71
C ALA A 65 -9.27 -2.14 -16.09
N MET A 66 -9.26 -3.44 -16.35
CA MET A 66 -8.21 -4.39 -15.96
C MET A 66 -7.06 -4.37 -16.97
N GLU A 67 -7.33 -4.30 -18.27
CA GLU A 67 -6.39 -4.10 -19.36
C GLU A 67 -5.83 -2.68 -19.33
N ALA A 68 -6.62 -1.65 -19.01
CA ALA A 68 -6.08 -0.31 -18.72
C ALA A 68 -5.31 -0.25 -17.40
N ARG A 69 -5.47 -1.22 -16.48
CA ARG A 69 -4.61 -1.37 -15.29
C ARG A 69 -3.31 -2.10 -15.64
N GLU A 70 -3.35 -3.18 -16.40
CA GLU A 70 -2.16 -3.89 -16.88
C GLU A 70 -1.34 -3.04 -17.86
N VAL A 71 -1.97 -2.27 -18.74
CA VAL A 71 -1.29 -1.35 -19.67
C VAL A 71 -0.78 -0.10 -18.94
N LYS A 72 -1.48 0.39 -17.90
CA LYS A 72 -0.99 1.49 -17.05
C LYS A 72 0.17 1.06 -16.16
N GLU A 73 0.12 -0.16 -15.61
CA GLU A 73 1.23 -0.77 -14.89
C GLU A 73 2.41 -1.04 -15.83
N ALA A 74 2.18 -1.51 -17.06
CA ALA A 74 3.22 -1.74 -18.06
C ALA A 74 3.90 -0.44 -18.54
N PHE A 75 3.13 0.61 -18.84
CA PHE A 75 3.68 1.92 -19.23
C PHE A 75 4.47 2.57 -18.08
N HIS A 76 3.96 2.48 -16.85
CA HIS A 76 4.69 2.91 -15.66
C HIS A 76 5.95 2.06 -15.46
N SER A 77 5.91 0.76 -15.75
CA SER A 77 7.06 -0.14 -15.65
C SER A 77 8.16 0.20 -16.65
N GLU A 78 7.83 0.50 -17.92
CA GLU A 78 8.83 0.87 -18.93
C GLU A 78 9.53 2.19 -18.61
N LEU A 79 8.78 3.21 -18.21
CA LEU A 79 9.34 4.49 -17.79
C LEU A 79 10.22 4.33 -16.55
N ALA A 80 9.75 3.54 -15.59
CA ALA A 80 10.49 3.33 -14.37
C ALA A 80 11.72 2.43 -14.56
N ASP A 81 11.70 1.51 -15.53
CA ASP A 81 12.87 0.78 -16.02
C ASP A 81 13.87 1.71 -16.73
N ALA A 82 13.39 2.67 -17.52
CA ALA A 82 14.23 3.68 -18.14
C ALA A 82 14.92 4.55 -17.08
N PHE A 83 14.19 4.95 -16.03
CA PHE A 83 14.74 5.66 -14.89
C PHE A 83 15.76 4.81 -14.11
N ARG A 84 15.48 3.53 -13.85
CA ARG A 84 16.42 2.58 -13.22
C ARG A 84 17.71 2.40 -14.05
N LYS A 85 17.61 2.39 -15.38
CA LYS A 85 18.75 2.33 -16.31
C LYS A 85 19.48 3.67 -16.45
N GLY A 86 18.96 4.75 -15.85
CA GLY A 86 19.54 6.10 -15.94
C GLY A 86 19.44 6.72 -17.33
N ILE A 87 18.52 6.26 -18.18
CA ILE A 87 18.32 6.79 -19.54
C ILE A 87 17.93 8.26 -19.43
N HIS A 88 18.69 9.14 -20.11
CA HIS A 88 18.51 10.60 -20.06
C HIS A 88 18.48 11.21 -18.66
N SER A 89 19.21 10.63 -17.71
CA SER A 89 19.44 11.28 -16.41
C SER A 89 20.13 12.63 -16.60
N ASP A 90 19.64 13.64 -15.89
CA ASP A 90 20.01 15.06 -16.02
C ASP A 90 20.48 15.68 -14.69
N VAL A 91 20.61 14.86 -13.65
CA VAL A 91 21.19 15.25 -12.36
C VAL A 91 21.92 14.08 -11.69
N GLN A 92 22.98 14.40 -10.95
CA GLN A 92 23.68 13.47 -10.06
C GLN A 92 23.33 13.76 -8.59
N VAL A 93 22.90 12.76 -7.85
CA VAL A 93 22.57 12.89 -6.42
C VAL A 93 23.71 12.30 -5.59
N LYS A 94 24.34 13.14 -4.76
CA LYS A 94 25.50 12.78 -3.95
C LYS A 94 25.08 12.38 -2.53
N PRO A 95 25.29 11.11 -2.11
CA PRO A 95 25.07 10.66 -0.73
C PRO A 95 26.19 11.13 0.23
N SER A 96 26.03 10.83 1.52
CA SER A 96 27.08 10.99 2.54
C SER A 96 28.32 10.13 2.27
N SER A 97 28.10 8.94 1.70
CA SER A 97 29.13 7.93 1.50
C SER A 97 28.81 7.09 0.27
N GLY A 98 29.85 6.73 -0.50
CA GLY A 98 29.73 6.00 -1.76
C GLY A 98 29.62 6.90 -2.99
N PRO A 99 29.45 6.31 -4.18
CA PRO A 99 29.36 7.06 -5.43
C PRO A 99 28.03 7.81 -5.55
N TYR A 100 27.99 8.82 -6.42
CA TYR A 100 26.75 9.49 -6.79
C TYR A 100 25.80 8.54 -7.54
N ILE A 101 24.50 8.82 -7.46
CA ILE A 101 23.47 8.12 -8.21
C ILE A 101 22.89 9.07 -9.25
N ARG A 102 22.81 8.62 -10.51
CA ARG A 102 22.17 9.38 -11.58
C ARG A 102 20.65 9.34 -11.40
N ALA A 103 20.00 10.50 -11.51
CA ALA A 103 18.57 10.64 -11.34
C ALA A 103 18.00 11.66 -12.35
N HIS A 104 16.71 11.97 -12.18
CA HIS A 104 15.97 12.86 -13.06
C HIS A 104 15.43 14.05 -12.27
N ARG A 105 15.75 15.27 -12.68
CA ARG A 105 15.30 16.50 -12.01
C ARG A 105 13.78 16.54 -11.92
N VAL A 106 13.10 16.15 -12.99
CA VAL A 106 11.62 16.07 -13.03
C VAL A 106 11.07 15.13 -11.97
N LEU A 107 11.72 14.00 -11.70
CA LEU A 107 11.26 13.04 -10.70
C LEU A 107 11.38 13.63 -9.30
N LEU A 108 12.54 14.21 -8.98
CA LEU A 108 12.80 14.79 -7.67
C LEU A 108 11.89 15.99 -7.41
N ALA A 109 11.76 16.89 -8.39
CA ALA A 109 10.97 18.12 -8.28
C ALA A 109 9.45 17.87 -8.21
N THR A 110 8.94 16.82 -8.84
CA THR A 110 7.51 16.47 -8.78
C THR A 110 7.10 15.78 -7.49
N ARG A 111 8.06 15.16 -6.78
CA ARG A 111 7.79 14.41 -5.54
C ARG A 111 8.00 15.24 -4.28
N SER A 112 8.72 16.35 -4.36
CA SER A 112 9.07 17.18 -3.21
C SER A 112 9.32 18.62 -3.64
N GLU A 113 8.59 19.56 -3.06
CA GLU A 113 8.85 20.99 -3.25
C GLU A 113 10.21 21.39 -2.66
N ILE A 114 10.67 20.71 -1.60
CA ILE A 114 12.00 20.92 -1.02
C ILE A 114 13.08 20.51 -2.02
N LEU A 115 12.99 19.31 -2.61
CA LEU A 115 13.95 18.87 -3.62
C LEU A 115 13.89 19.73 -4.89
N LYS A 116 12.69 20.19 -5.29
CA LYS A 116 12.53 21.16 -6.38
C LYS A 116 13.28 22.45 -6.09
N ASN A 117 13.09 23.04 -4.91
CA ASN A 117 13.78 24.26 -4.49
C ASN A 117 15.30 24.07 -4.42
N MET A 118 15.77 22.90 -3.97
CA MET A 118 17.20 22.56 -3.98
C MET A 118 17.74 22.58 -5.42
N LEU A 119 17.07 21.89 -6.35
CA LEU A 119 17.42 21.87 -7.76
C LEU A 119 17.38 23.26 -8.42
N GLU A 120 16.41 24.10 -8.02
CA GLU A 120 16.22 25.48 -8.50
C GLU A 120 17.31 26.43 -7.99
N SER A 121 17.70 26.29 -6.72
CA SER A 121 18.73 27.12 -6.08
C SER A 121 20.14 26.92 -6.64
N ASP A 122 20.40 25.74 -7.22
CA ASP A 122 21.69 25.39 -7.82
C ASP A 122 21.87 25.90 -9.26
N TRP A 123 20.81 26.40 -9.94
CA TRP A 123 20.92 26.97 -11.29
C TRP A 123 21.79 28.25 -11.37
N CYS A 124 21.99 28.95 -10.25
CA CYS A 124 22.80 30.18 -10.22
C CYS A 124 24.32 29.92 -10.16
N LYS A 125 24.78 28.66 -10.14
CA LYS A 125 26.21 28.29 -10.06
C LYS A 125 26.60 27.32 -11.20
N ALA A 126 26.90 27.82 -12.40
CA ALA A 126 27.44 27.02 -13.53
C ALA A 126 28.86 26.46 -13.22
N ALA A 127 29.40 25.31 -13.67
CA ALA A 127 29.12 24.20 -14.64
C ALA A 127 29.96 22.94 -14.18
N PRO A 128 30.06 21.76 -14.88
CA PRO A 128 29.26 21.11 -15.92
C PRO A 128 28.58 19.77 -15.47
N GLU A 129 28.48 19.51 -14.17
CA GLU A 129 27.77 18.33 -13.65
C GLU A 129 26.73 18.78 -12.62
N ASP A 130 25.52 19.05 -13.12
CA ASP A 130 24.33 19.38 -12.32
C ASP A 130 24.15 18.29 -11.25
N SER A 131 24.49 18.63 -10.01
CA SER A 131 24.45 17.70 -8.89
C SER A 131 23.86 18.34 -7.65
N ILE A 132 23.09 17.55 -6.90
CA ILE A 132 22.58 17.93 -5.59
C ILE A 132 23.14 16.98 -4.53
N SER A 133 23.31 17.45 -3.30
CA SER A 133 23.78 16.60 -2.21
C SER A 133 22.66 16.29 -1.22
N LEU A 134 22.46 15.02 -0.92
CA LEU A 134 21.57 14.52 0.12
C LEU A 134 22.42 13.76 1.17
N PRO A 135 23.07 14.49 2.09
CA PRO A 135 24.04 13.92 3.02
C PRO A 135 23.42 13.09 4.16
N ASP A 136 22.09 12.94 4.21
CA ASP A 136 21.42 12.11 5.21
C ASP A 136 21.42 10.62 4.86
N PHE A 137 21.79 10.29 3.61
CA PHE A 137 21.73 8.93 3.10
C PHE A 137 23.12 8.37 2.87
N SER A 138 23.34 7.10 3.21
CA SER A 138 24.35 6.28 2.54
C SER A 138 23.95 5.99 1.10
N HIS A 139 24.87 5.49 0.27
CA HIS A 139 24.54 5.12 -1.11
C HIS A 139 23.37 4.13 -1.20
N GLU A 140 23.29 3.14 -0.30
CA GLU A 140 22.23 2.13 -0.34
C GLU A 140 20.86 2.69 0.08
N GLU A 141 20.84 3.56 1.09
CA GLU A 141 19.62 4.25 1.52
C GLU A 141 19.15 5.23 0.44
N LEU A 142 20.08 5.92 -0.22
CA LEU A 142 19.78 6.84 -1.31
C LEU A 142 19.20 6.09 -2.51
N ASP A 143 19.78 4.95 -2.90
CA ASP A 143 19.24 4.10 -3.95
C ASP A 143 17.80 3.67 -3.64
N THR A 144 17.55 3.25 -2.38
CA THR A 144 16.21 2.88 -1.91
C THR A 144 15.23 4.05 -1.96
N PHE A 145 15.66 5.23 -1.52
CA PHE A 145 14.85 6.44 -1.54
C PHE A 145 14.49 6.85 -2.97
N LEU A 146 15.46 6.86 -3.89
CA LEU A 146 15.24 7.18 -5.30
C LEU A 146 14.36 6.14 -5.99
N GLU A 147 14.49 4.86 -5.65
CA GLU A 147 13.59 3.81 -6.12
C GLU A 147 12.15 4.13 -5.71
N PHE A 148 11.89 4.49 -4.45
CA PHE A 148 10.55 4.90 -4.03
C PHE A 148 10.03 6.10 -4.83
N LEU A 149 10.85 7.15 -5.05
CA LEU A 149 10.40 8.31 -5.83
C LEU A 149 10.01 7.94 -7.26
N CYS A 150 10.69 6.94 -7.82
CA CYS A 150 10.43 6.41 -9.15
C CYS A 150 9.12 5.60 -9.20
N PHE A 151 9.00 4.56 -8.37
CA PHE A 151 7.93 3.56 -8.48
C PHE A 151 6.73 3.85 -7.57
N GLY A 152 6.91 4.63 -6.50
CA GLY A 152 5.92 4.83 -5.45
C GLY A 152 5.70 3.61 -4.54
N ASP A 153 6.54 2.58 -4.66
CA ASP A 153 6.48 1.35 -3.87
C ASP A 153 7.90 0.79 -3.66
N LEU A 154 8.05 -0.07 -2.66
CA LEU A 154 9.29 -0.78 -2.31
C LEU A 154 9.00 -2.21 -1.84
N PRO A 155 9.85 -3.19 -2.19
CA PRO A 155 9.80 -4.50 -1.58
C PRO A 155 9.91 -4.42 -0.05
N THR A 156 9.10 -5.20 0.66
CA THR A 156 9.01 -5.22 2.13
C THR A 156 10.38 -5.28 2.81
N GLU A 157 11.26 -6.18 2.37
CA GLU A 157 12.58 -6.37 2.96
C GLU A 157 13.48 -5.13 2.79
N LYS A 158 13.43 -4.50 1.61
CA LYS A 158 14.20 -3.28 1.30
C LYS A 158 13.71 -2.10 2.13
N PHE A 159 12.38 -1.96 2.27
CA PHE A 159 11.78 -0.95 3.15
C PHE A 159 12.17 -1.16 4.61
N GLN A 160 12.04 -2.38 5.15
CA GLN A 160 12.34 -2.68 6.55
C GLN A 160 13.78 -2.33 6.91
N LYS A 161 14.73 -2.62 6.01
CA LYS A 161 16.16 -2.33 6.21
C LYS A 161 16.43 -0.84 6.42
N HIS A 162 15.69 0.03 5.73
CA HIS A 162 15.95 1.48 5.67
C HIS A 162 14.78 2.33 6.21
N CYS A 163 13.84 1.74 6.96
CA CYS A 163 12.57 2.37 7.31
C CYS A 163 12.72 3.68 8.11
N ILE A 164 13.69 3.77 9.04
CA ILE A 164 13.95 4.99 9.82
C ILE A 164 14.42 6.11 8.91
N THR A 165 15.37 5.81 8.01
CA THR A 165 15.92 6.79 7.07
C THR A 165 14.84 7.27 6.10
N LEU A 166 13.98 6.37 5.61
CA LEU A 166 12.86 6.72 4.73
C LEU A 166 11.78 7.57 5.42
N LEU A 167 11.40 7.25 6.67
CA LEU A 167 10.46 8.06 7.44
C LEU A 167 11.03 9.44 7.77
N THR A 168 12.31 9.51 8.17
CA THR A 168 13.00 10.78 8.41
C THR A 168 13.06 11.62 7.14
N ALA A 169 13.34 10.99 5.99
CA ALA A 169 13.36 11.64 4.69
C ALA A 169 11.97 12.14 4.27
N ALA A 170 10.91 11.39 4.55
CA ALA A 170 9.56 11.79 4.23
C ALA A 170 9.16 13.10 4.91
N ASP A 171 9.52 13.28 6.18
CA ASP A 171 9.33 14.54 6.90
C ASP A 171 10.27 15.65 6.39
N LYS A 172 11.58 15.36 6.33
CA LYS A 172 12.61 16.34 5.94
C LYS A 172 12.41 16.91 4.54
N TYR A 173 11.99 16.09 3.59
CA TYR A 173 11.79 16.47 2.20
C TYR A 173 10.30 16.68 1.86
N ASP A 174 9.42 16.70 2.86
CA ASP A 174 7.97 16.91 2.69
C ASP A 174 7.34 16.02 1.61
N ILE A 175 7.56 14.70 1.74
CA ILE A 175 7.08 13.68 0.80
C ILE A 175 5.96 12.89 1.46
N GLY A 176 4.76 13.47 1.47
CA GLY A 176 3.59 12.91 2.15
C GLY A 176 3.21 11.49 1.69
N ASP A 177 3.45 11.14 0.42
CA ASP A 177 3.20 9.78 -0.08
C ASP A 177 4.18 8.75 0.51
N LEU A 178 5.46 9.13 0.71
CA LEU A 178 6.44 8.28 1.38
C LEU A 178 6.09 8.09 2.85
N GLN A 179 5.61 9.14 3.52
CA GLN A 179 5.15 9.08 4.91
C GLN A 179 4.01 8.06 5.03
N LYS A 180 2.94 8.21 4.24
CA LYS A 180 1.78 7.32 4.26
C LYS A 180 2.15 5.88 3.90
N PHE A 181 2.98 5.69 2.88
CA PHE A 181 3.49 4.38 2.50
C PHE A 181 4.22 3.71 3.67
N SER A 182 5.15 4.43 4.29
CA SER A 182 5.97 3.91 5.40
C SER A 182 5.13 3.56 6.63
N GLU A 183 4.17 4.42 6.98
CA GLU A 183 3.20 4.18 8.05
C GLU A 183 2.39 2.91 7.78
N GLN A 184 1.83 2.78 6.58
CA GLN A 184 1.03 1.63 6.18
C GLN A 184 1.84 0.33 6.23
N GLN A 185 3.09 0.34 5.75
CA GLN A 185 3.95 -0.84 5.77
C GLN A 185 4.27 -1.28 7.21
N LEU A 186 4.65 -0.35 8.09
CA LEU A 186 4.93 -0.68 9.49
C LEU A 186 3.69 -1.16 10.24
N ILE A 187 2.55 -0.51 10.06
CA ILE A 187 1.29 -0.91 10.71
C ILE A 187 0.81 -2.26 10.20
N LYS A 188 0.92 -2.53 8.89
CA LYS A 188 0.54 -3.82 8.29
C LYS A 188 1.37 -4.99 8.84
N GLN A 189 2.62 -4.74 9.21
CA GLN A 189 3.55 -5.75 9.72
C GLN A 189 3.58 -5.84 11.25
N LEU A 190 2.87 -4.94 11.94
CA LEU A 190 2.82 -4.87 13.40
C LEU A 190 2.21 -6.14 14.01
N ASN A 191 2.93 -6.75 14.94
CA ASN A 191 2.53 -7.95 15.67
C ASN A 191 3.23 -8.02 17.05
N SER A 192 2.89 -9.00 17.90
CA SER A 192 3.45 -9.08 19.26
C SER A 192 4.97 -9.20 19.31
N SER A 193 5.61 -9.80 18.30
CA SER A 193 7.06 -9.98 18.28
C SER A 193 7.84 -8.69 17.98
N ASN A 194 7.25 -7.74 17.25
CA ASN A 194 7.92 -6.50 16.81
C ASN A 194 7.32 -5.21 17.39
N ALA A 195 6.22 -5.29 18.15
CA ALA A 195 5.49 -4.12 18.65
C ALA A 195 6.37 -3.13 19.43
N LEU A 196 7.21 -3.64 20.34
CA LEU A 196 8.14 -2.81 21.11
C LEU A 196 9.16 -2.12 20.21
N LYS A 197 9.65 -2.82 19.17
CA LYS A 197 10.62 -2.24 18.24
C LYS A 197 9.98 -1.16 17.37
N ILE A 198 8.74 -1.37 16.92
CA ILE A 198 7.99 -0.38 16.15
C ILE A 198 7.66 0.84 17.02
N LEU A 199 7.37 0.66 18.31
CA LEU A 199 7.21 1.76 19.25
C LEU A 199 8.50 2.59 19.37
N GLU A 200 9.68 1.96 19.50
CA GLU A 200 10.97 2.68 19.47
C GLU A 200 11.16 3.46 18.15
N ILE A 201 10.83 2.85 17.01
CA ILE A 201 10.95 3.52 15.70
C ILE A 201 10.05 4.76 15.67
N SER A 202 8.80 4.64 16.10
CA SER A 202 7.83 5.74 16.10
C SER A 202 8.27 6.92 16.96
N ASP A 203 9.01 6.66 18.03
CA ASP A 203 9.58 7.68 18.90
C ASP A 203 10.74 8.41 18.22
N VAL A 204 11.67 7.65 17.62
CA VAL A 204 12.81 8.20 16.87
C VAL A 204 12.37 9.12 15.74
N VAL A 205 11.35 8.71 14.98
CA VAL A 205 10.84 9.49 13.84
C VAL A 205 9.71 10.45 14.22
N SER A 206 9.38 10.56 15.51
CA SER A 206 8.28 11.40 16.02
C SER A 206 6.94 11.20 15.28
N ASN A 207 6.62 9.95 14.89
CA ASN A 207 5.42 9.62 14.14
C ASN A 207 4.30 9.08 15.06
N GLU A 208 3.31 9.93 15.31
CA GLU A 208 2.18 9.61 16.19
C GLU A 208 1.25 8.51 15.65
N THR A 209 1.07 8.42 14.33
CA THR A 209 0.23 7.38 13.72
C THR A 209 0.76 5.98 14.04
N ILE A 210 2.07 5.77 13.86
CA ILE A 210 2.75 4.50 14.16
C ILE A 210 2.77 4.26 15.67
N LYS A 211 3.06 5.31 16.46
CA LYS A 211 3.12 5.23 17.93
C LYS A 211 1.80 4.74 18.52
N LEU A 212 0.69 5.36 18.12
CA LEU A 212 -0.65 4.98 18.59
C LEU A 212 -1.02 3.55 18.19
N ALA A 213 -0.69 3.14 16.96
CA ALA A 213 -0.92 1.76 16.51
C ALA A 213 -0.13 0.74 17.35
N ALA A 214 1.15 1.01 17.60
CA ALA A 214 2.00 0.17 18.42
C ALA A 214 1.50 0.09 19.87
N LEU A 215 1.23 1.24 20.52
CA LEU A 215 0.71 1.30 21.88
C LEU A 215 -0.60 0.52 22.03
N LYS A 216 -1.53 0.68 21.07
CA LYS A 216 -2.80 -0.05 21.08
C LYS A 216 -2.58 -1.56 21.05
N LEU A 217 -1.73 -2.07 20.15
CA LEU A 217 -1.44 -3.50 20.07
C LEU A 217 -0.74 -4.01 21.34
N ILE A 218 0.20 -3.24 21.90
CA ILE A 218 0.89 -3.58 23.15
C ILE A 218 -0.09 -3.77 24.31
N VAL A 219 -1.08 -2.87 24.45
CA VAL A 219 -2.10 -2.97 25.50
C VAL A 219 -3.03 -4.16 25.24
N GLN A 220 -3.48 -4.35 23.99
CA GLN A 220 -4.36 -5.47 23.62
C GLN A 220 -3.69 -6.83 23.89
N GLN A 221 -2.39 -6.95 23.60
CA GLN A 221 -1.61 -8.18 23.75
C GLN A 221 -0.67 -8.13 24.97
N HIS A 222 -1.06 -7.41 26.03
CA HIS A 222 -0.22 -7.17 27.21
C HIS A 222 0.33 -8.46 27.87
N LYS A 223 -0.38 -9.58 27.79
CA LYS A 223 0.10 -10.87 28.33
C LYS A 223 1.32 -11.40 27.58
N GLU A 224 1.36 -11.24 26.27
CA GLU A 224 2.47 -11.70 25.42
C GLU A 224 3.62 -10.68 25.41
N ILE A 225 3.31 -9.39 25.55
CA ILE A 225 4.28 -8.32 25.38
C ILE A 225 4.74 -7.76 26.73
N VAL A 226 3.83 -7.17 27.51
CA VAL A 226 4.17 -6.44 28.75
C VAL A 226 4.61 -7.38 29.87
N LEU A 227 3.99 -8.56 29.99
CA LEU A 227 4.36 -9.56 31.00
C LEU A 227 5.58 -10.40 30.60
N ALA A 228 6.10 -10.25 29.37
CA ALA A 228 7.27 -10.98 28.93
C ALA A 228 8.57 -10.39 29.52
N PRO A 229 9.61 -11.22 29.78
CA PRO A 229 10.89 -10.73 30.28
C PRO A 229 11.56 -9.67 29.38
N SER A 230 11.30 -9.72 28.06
CA SER A 230 11.80 -8.74 27.08
C SER A 230 11.31 -7.32 27.37
N PHE A 231 10.12 -7.16 27.96
CA PHE A 231 9.60 -5.85 28.34
C PHE A 231 10.45 -5.18 29.43
N ASN A 232 11.01 -5.95 30.37
CA ASN A 232 11.90 -5.39 31.39
C ASN A 232 13.17 -4.80 30.79
N VAL A 233 13.71 -5.43 29.73
CA VAL A 233 14.86 -4.91 28.98
C VAL A 233 14.48 -3.63 28.24
N PHE A 234 13.33 -3.65 27.56
CA PHE A 234 12.78 -2.49 26.86
C PHE A 234 12.54 -1.31 27.82
N ALA A 235 11.92 -1.54 28.98
CA ALA A 235 11.57 -0.49 29.93
C ALA A 235 12.80 0.15 30.59
N LYS A 236 13.85 -0.64 30.84
CA LYS A 236 15.14 -0.11 31.33
C LYS A 236 15.83 0.77 30.28
N LYS A 237 15.77 0.37 29.00
CA LYS A 237 16.36 1.12 27.89
C LYS A 237 15.55 2.38 27.56
N ASN A 238 14.22 2.30 27.63
CA ASN A 238 13.30 3.37 27.23
C ASN A 238 12.27 3.68 28.35
N PRO A 239 12.67 4.31 29.46
CA PRO A 239 11.76 4.59 30.57
C PRO A 239 10.56 5.48 30.19
N HIS A 240 10.73 6.42 29.26
CA HIS A 240 9.64 7.29 28.80
C HIS A 240 8.59 6.49 28.01
N LEU A 241 9.01 5.60 27.11
CA LEU A 241 8.10 4.74 26.37
C LEU A 241 7.38 3.74 27.28
N ALA A 242 8.04 3.23 28.31
CA ALA A 242 7.37 2.40 29.33
C ALA A 242 6.27 3.19 30.06
N THR A 243 6.50 4.47 30.33
CA THR A 243 5.50 5.37 30.92
C THR A 243 4.34 5.63 29.95
N GLU A 244 4.62 5.75 28.66
CA GLU A 244 3.58 5.86 27.63
C GLU A 244 2.73 4.60 27.52
N VAL A 245 3.35 3.41 27.56
CA VAL A 245 2.63 2.13 27.61
C VAL A 245 1.71 2.08 28.83
N ALA A 246 2.20 2.50 30.01
CA ALA A 246 1.38 2.55 31.22
C ALA A 246 0.18 3.52 31.09
N ARG A 247 0.36 4.71 30.51
CA ARG A 247 -0.74 5.64 30.23
C ARG A 247 -1.72 5.08 29.19
N ALA A 248 -1.21 4.45 28.14
CA ALA A 248 -2.02 3.82 27.10
C ALA A 248 -2.91 2.72 27.70
N ALA A 249 -2.40 1.95 28.67
CA ALA A 249 -3.17 0.90 29.36
C ALA A 249 -4.36 1.45 30.18
N LEU A 250 -4.30 2.72 30.60
CA LEU A 250 -5.43 3.40 31.26
C LEU A 250 -6.47 3.94 30.25
N THR A 251 -6.09 4.03 28.98
CA THR A 251 -6.89 4.65 27.92
C THR A 251 -7.57 3.60 27.03
N TYR A 252 -6.88 2.51 26.71
CA TYR A 252 -7.40 1.45 25.85
C TYR A 252 -7.98 0.30 26.68
N PRO A 253 -9.22 -0.14 26.43
CA PRO A 253 -9.79 -1.29 27.11
C PRO A 253 -9.04 -2.56 26.71
N THR A 254 -8.62 -3.35 27.70
CA THR A 254 -8.18 -4.73 27.47
C THR A 254 -9.43 -5.58 27.26
N GLU A 255 -9.52 -6.28 26.12
CA GLU A 255 -10.65 -7.16 25.86
C GLU A 255 -10.73 -8.25 26.95
N LYS A 256 -11.78 -8.19 27.77
CA LYS A 256 -12.14 -9.29 28.67
C LYS A 256 -12.59 -10.46 27.79
N LYS A 257 -11.74 -11.47 27.63
CA LYS A 257 -12.21 -12.81 27.26
C LYS A 257 -13.08 -13.29 28.42
N ILE A 258 -14.41 -13.23 28.22
CA ILE A 258 -15.43 -13.87 29.07
C ILE A 258 -15.31 -15.38 28.90
#